data_AF-A0A2S9GEB9-F1
#
_entry.id   AF-A0A2S9GEB9-F1
#
_cell.length_a   1.000
_cell.length_b   1.000
_cell.length_c   1.000
_cell.angle_alpha   90.00
_cell.angle_beta   90.00
_cell.angle_gamma   90.00
#
_symmetry.space_group_name_H-M   'P 1'
#
loop_
_entity.id
_entity.type
_entity.pdbx_description
1 polymer ?
#
loop_
_entity_poly.entity_id
_entity_poly.type
_entity_poly.pdbx_seq_one_letter_code
_entity_poly.pdbx_strand_id
1 'polypeptide(L)' 'MTKLDRTDARLLLALCDAPRATGGQLAAMLNLARNTVQARLARWDQEKVLAPIDRCVSPRDLGYPL' A
#
# COMPACT_ATOMS: atom_id res chain seq x y z
N MET A 1 18.48 -6.06 0.40
CA MET A 1 17.96 -4.96 -0.44
C MET A 1 16.87 -5.52 -1.34
N THR A 2 15.62 -5.46 -0.88
CA THR A 2 14.49 -5.89 -1.70
C THR A 2 14.32 -4.90 -2.84
N LYS A 3 14.67 -5.32 -4.07
CA LYS A 3 14.50 -4.47 -5.25
C LYS A 3 13.02 -4.51 -5.63
N LEU A 4 12.26 -3.48 -5.26
CA LEU A 4 10.88 -3.30 -5.71
C LEU A 4 10.87 -3.23 -7.23
N ASP A 5 9.97 -3.99 -7.86
CA ASP A 5 9.80 -3.98 -9.31
C ASP A 5 8.73 -2.97 -9.77
N ARG A 6 8.50 -2.90 -11.09
CA ARG A 6 7.52 -1.97 -11.67
C ARG A 6 6.08 -2.23 -11.19
N THR A 7 5.72 -3.48 -10.93
CA THR A 7 4.40 -3.85 -10.42
C THR A 7 4.26 -3.45 -8.96
N ASP A 8 5.33 -3.64 -8.19
CA ASP A 8 5.40 -3.19 -6.80
C ASP A 8 5.20 -1.67 -6.69
N ALA A 9 5.86 -0.89 -7.55
CA ALA A 9 5.67 0.56 -7.60
C ALA A 9 4.22 0.97 -7.89
N ARG A 10 3.55 0.27 -8.83
CA ARG A 10 2.12 0.52 -9.14
C ARG A 10 1.20 0.19 -7.96
N LEU A 11 1.50 -0.89 -7.23
CA LEU A 11 0.75 -1.26 -6.03
C LEU A 11 0.93 -0.23 -4.91
N LEU A 12 2.15 0.27 -4.69
CA LEU A 12 2.42 1.30 -3.70
C LEU A 12 1.70 2.62 -4.02
N LEU A 13 1.71 3.04 -5.28
CA LEU A 13 0.96 4.24 -5.70
C LEU A 13 -0.55 4.07 -5.47
N ALA A 14 -1.11 2.91 -5.82
CA ALA A 14 -2.52 2.63 -5.57
C ALA A 14 -2.88 2.61 -4.07
N LEU A 15 -1.94 2.19 -3.20
CA LEU A 15 -2.10 2.27 -1.75
C LEU A 15 -2.00 3.70 -1.21
N CYS A 16 -1.20 4.58 -1.85
CA CYS A 16 -1.21 6.00 -1.51
C CYS A 16 -2.55 6.64 -1.83
N ASP A 17 -3.15 6.31 -2.98
CA ASP A 17 -4.44 6.84 -3.41
C ASP A 17 -5.61 6.25 -2.60
N ALA A 18 -5.54 4.95 -2.28
CA ALA A 18 -6.57 4.23 -1.53
C ALA A 18 -5.95 3.38 -0.39
N PRO A 19 -5.60 4.00 0.76
CA PRO A 19 -4.88 3.33 1.86
C PRO A 19 -5.63 2.16 2.49
N ARG A 20 -6.96 2.13 2.35
CA ARG A 20 -7.84 1.07 2.86
C ARG A 20 -8.25 0.06 1.80
N ALA A 21 -7.68 0.12 0.59
CA ALA A 21 -8.00 -0.83 -0.47
C ALA A 21 -7.57 -2.24 -0.07
N THR A 22 -8.52 -3.16 -0.11
CA THR A 22 -8.24 -4.60 0.04
C THR A 22 -7.39 -5.10 -1.13
N GLY A 23 -6.67 -6.21 -0.94
CA GLY A 23 -5.91 -6.82 -2.04
C GLY A 23 -6.79 -7.20 -3.26
N GLY A 24 -8.07 -7.49 -3.04
CA GLY A 24 -9.04 -7.70 -4.13
C GLY A 24 -9.37 -6.43 -4.90
N GLN A 25 -9.54 -5.30 -4.21
CA GLN A 25 -9.74 -3.99 -4.83
C GLN A 25 -8.49 -3.53 -5.58
N LEU A 26 -7.30 -3.70 -5.00
CA LEU A 26 -6.02 -3.40 -5.68
C LEU A 26 -5.85 -4.21 -6.98
N ALA A 27 -6.20 -5.50 -6.94
CA ALA A 27 -6.17 -6.36 -8.12
C ALA A 27 -7.11 -5.85 -9.22
N ALA A 28 -8.33 -5.44 -8.86
CA ALA A 28 -9.29 -4.87 -9.81
C ALA A 28 -8.81 -3.53 -10.39
N MET A 29 -8.33 -2.60 -9.53
CA MET A 29 -7.86 -1.28 -9.96
C MET A 29 -6.65 -1.35 -10.89
N LEU A 30 -5.74 -2.29 -10.66
CA LEU A 30 -4.50 -2.41 -11.43
C LEU A 30 -4.60 -3.40 -12.60
N ASN A 31 -5.76 -4.04 -12.78
CA ASN A 31 -5.99 -5.14 -13.70
C ASN A 31 -4.93 -6.26 -13.55
N LEU A 32 -4.76 -6.72 -12.30
CA LEU A 32 -3.84 -7.79 -11.92
C LEU A 32 -4.61 -8.99 -11.37
N ALA A 33 -4.00 -10.18 -11.46
CA ALA A 33 -4.55 -11.34 -10.76
C ALA A 33 -4.48 -11.14 -9.24
N ARG A 34 -5.55 -11.53 -8.53
CA ARG A 34 -5.61 -11.42 -7.06
C ARG A 34 -4.43 -12.12 -6.38
N ASN A 35 -4.06 -13.32 -6.85
CA ASN A 35 -2.94 -14.08 -6.29
C ASN A 35 -1.60 -13.34 -6.43
N THR A 36 -1.40 -12.61 -7.53
CA THR A 36 -0.20 -11.79 -7.72
C THR A 36 -0.12 -10.67 -6.70
N VAL A 37 -1.24 -9.99 -6.45
CA VAL A 37 -1.30 -8.93 -5.42
C VAL A 37 -1.08 -9.52 -4.03
N GLN A 38 -1.76 -10.61 -3.69
CA GLN A 38 -1.61 -11.28 -2.39
C GLN A 38 -0.17 -11.74 -2.13
N ALA A 39 0.47 -12.40 -3.10
CA ALA A 39 1.86 -12.85 -2.96
C ALA A 39 2.84 -11.69 -2.73
N ARG A 40 2.62 -10.54 -3.39
CA ARG A 40 3.45 -9.35 -3.22
C ARG A 40 3.25 -8.70 -1.86
N LEU A 41 2.00 -8.52 -1.43
CA LEU A 41 1.68 -7.98 -0.11
C LEU A 41 2.26 -8.86 1.02
N ALA A 42 2.09 -10.18 0.92
CA ALA A 42 2.65 -11.12 1.88
C ALA A 42 4.19 -11.04 1.94
N ARG A 43 4.85 -10.93 0.79
CA ARG A 43 6.31 -10.75 0.72
C ARG A 43 6.75 -9.46 1.42
N TRP A 44 6.07 -8.34 1.17
CA TRP A 44 6.42 -7.07 1.81
C TRP A 44 6.26 -7.09 3.33
N ASP A 45 5.22 -7.77 3.82
CA ASP A 45 4.98 -7.96 5.25
C ASP A 45 6.08 -8.82 5.91
N GLN A 46 6.38 -9.98 5.31
CA GLN A 46 7.43 -10.89 5.78
C GLN A 46 8.81 -10.23 5.83
N GLU A 47 9.13 -9.45 4.79
CA GLU A 47 10.42 -8.76 4.67
C GLU A 47 10.45 -7.39 5.39
N LYS A 48 9.34 -6.97 6.02
CA LYS A 48 9.19 -5.66 6.66
C LYS A 48 9.63 -4.50 5.75
N VAL A 49 9.24 -4.57 4.48
CA VAL A 49 9.64 -3.60 3.44
C VAL A 49 8.97 -2.25 3.66
N LEU A 50 7.74 -2.25 4.19
CA LEU A 50 6.98 -1.03 4.43
C LEU A 50 7.24 -0.50 5.84
N ALA A 51 7.43 0.81 5.95
CA ALA A 51 7.40 1.49 7.23
C ALA A 51 5.99 1.44 7.84
N PRO A 52 5.85 1.52 9.17
CA PRO A 52 4.56 1.65 9.83
C PRO A 52 3.74 2.82 9.28
N ILE A 53 2.42 2.64 9.17
CA ILE A 53 1.49 3.70 8.79
C ILE A 53 1.26 4.58 10.03
N ASP A 54 1.91 5.74 10.08
CA ASP A 54 1.81 6.66 11.23
C ASP A 54 0.91 7.88 11.02
N ARG A 55 0.51 8.21 9.77
CA ARG A 55 -0.23 9.46 9.49
C ARG A 55 -1.37 9.26 8.50
N CYS A 56 -2.49 8.73 8.98
CA CYS A 56 -3.76 8.77 8.24
C CYS A 56 -4.65 9.95 8.62
N VAL A 57 -4.22 10.80 9.56
CA VAL A 57 -5.04 11.89 10.09
C VAL A 57 -4.27 13.19 10.03
N SER A 58 -4.89 14.22 9.46
CA SER A 58 -4.36 15.58 9.46
C SER A 58 -4.35 16.12 10.90
N PRO A 59 -3.22 16.68 11.38
CA PRO A 59 -3.20 17.36 12.67
C PRO A 59 -4.25 18.46 12.79
N ARG A 60 -4.57 19.15 11.67
CA ARG A 60 -5.64 20.15 11.61
C ARG A 60 -7.01 19.54 11.92
N ASP A 61 -7.31 18.37 11.36
CA ASP A 61 -8.60 17.69 11.58
C ASP A 61 -8.70 17.12 13.01
N LEU A 62 -7.56 17.00 13.70
CA LEU A 62 -7.47 16.69 15.11
C LEU A 62 -7.52 17.93 16.02
N GLY A 63 -7.67 19.14 15.46
CA GLY A 63 -7.74 20.39 16.21
C GLY A 63 -6.39 20.96 16.64
N TYR A 64 -5.26 20.42 16.15
CA TYR A 64 -3.93 20.99 16.41
C TYR A 64 -3.66 22.16 15.46
N PRO A 65 -3.37 23.38 15.97
CA PRO A 65 -2.87 24.46 15.15
C PRO A 65 -1.44 24.12 14.68
N LEU A 66 -1.22 24.20 13.36
CA LEU A 66 0.09 24.00 12.71
C LEU A 66 1.12 25.02 13.19
#